data_AF-A0A7C4NPA2-F1
#
_entry.id   AF-A0A7C4NPA2-F1
#
_cell.length_a   1.000
_cell.length_b   1.000
_cell.length_c   1.000
_cell.angle_alpha   90.00
_cell.angle_beta   90.00
_cell.angle_gamma   90.00
#
_symmetry.space_group_name_H-M   'P 1'
#
loop_
_entity.id
_entity.type
_entity.pdbx_description
1 polymer ?
#
loop_
_entity_poly.entity_id
_entity_poly.type
_entity_poly.pdbx_seq_one_letter_code
_entity_poly.pdbx_strand_id
1 'polypeptide(L)'
;MSRLFPNLESWIKKQYEIMETFKKAEENFENFDRLELILLARMAFQHVIKTFEAFDQWLREPVVTTHMPRELLIDLWVKLRNILYETIELDVEHTSKFYDHVKKLEMEGKINPIFYIEKPSGKTTRSGMSTAI
;
A
#
# COMPACT_ATOMS: atom_id res chain seq x y z
N MET A 1 -2.43 -36.99 7.14
CA MET A 1 -1.81 -35.81 7.78
C MET A 1 -2.60 -34.57 7.38
N SER A 2 -2.89 -33.67 8.32
CA SER A 2 -3.68 -32.46 8.05
C SER A 2 -2.97 -31.57 7.02
N ARG A 3 -3.69 -31.13 5.98
CA ARG A 3 -3.18 -30.22 4.93
C ARG A 3 -2.77 -28.83 5.46
N LEU A 4 -3.06 -28.53 6.72
CA LEU A 4 -2.79 -27.24 7.35
C LEU A 4 -1.29 -26.99 7.57
N PHE A 5 -0.55 -27.98 8.06
CA PHE A 5 0.86 -27.81 8.43
C PHE A 5 1.81 -27.60 7.22
N PRO A 6 1.68 -28.37 6.11
CA PRO A 6 2.52 -28.15 4.93
C PRO A 6 2.31 -26.78 4.27
N ASN A 7 1.11 -26.21 4.38
CA ASN A 7 0.78 -24.91 3.82
C ASN A 7 1.38 -23.75 4.61
N LEU A 8 1.40 -23.85 5.95
CA LEU A 8 2.00 -22.83 6.82
C LEU A 8 3.53 -22.78 6.64
N GLU A 9 4.20 -23.93 6.58
CA GLU A 9 5.65 -23.98 6.38
C GLU A 9 6.07 -23.41 5.02
N SER A 10 5.33 -23.75 3.95
CA SER A 10 5.55 -23.17 2.62
C SER A 10 5.35 -21.65 2.62
N TRP A 11 4.34 -21.16 3.33
CA TRP A 11 4.08 -19.73 3.45
C TRP A 11 5.22 -19.01 4.18
N ILE A 12 5.67 -19.54 5.32
CA ILE A 12 6.82 -18.99 6.07
C ILE A 12 8.06 -18.92 5.19
N LYS A 13 8.38 -20.00 4.47
CA LYS A 13 9.53 -20.05 3.55
C LYS A 13 9.46 -18.96 2.49
N LYS A 14 8.29 -18.74 1.88
CA LYS A 14 8.07 -17.68 0.89
C LYS A 14 8.30 -16.29 1.47
N GLN A 15 7.89 -16.03 2.71
CA GLN A 15 8.13 -14.73 3.35
C GLN A 15 9.63 -14.46 3.54
N TYR A 16 10.41 -15.48 3.94
CA TYR A 16 11.87 -15.35 4.01
C TYR A 16 12.51 -15.09 2.65
N GLU A 17 12.08 -15.78 1.59
CA GLU A 17 12.59 -15.57 0.22
C GLU A 17 12.28 -14.16 -0.30
N ILE A 18 11.09 -13.63 0.00
CA ILE A 18 10.71 -12.26 -0.35
C ILE A 18 11.58 -11.26 0.41
N MET A 19 11.80 -11.46 1.71
CA MET A 19 12.65 -10.59 2.52
C MET A 19 14.08 -10.52 1.96
N GLU A 20 14.68 -11.65 1.60
CA GLU A 20 16.03 -11.67 1.01
C GLU A 20 16.07 -11.02 -0.37
N THR A 21 14.97 -11.06 -1.12
CA THR A 21 14.85 -10.36 -2.41
C THR A 21 14.87 -8.84 -2.20
N PHE A 22 14.12 -8.33 -1.21
CA PHE A 22 14.10 -6.90 -0.90
C PHE A 22 15.45 -6.39 -0.40
N LYS A 23 16.11 -7.12 0.51
CA LYS A 23 17.45 -6.75 1.00
C LYS A 23 18.47 -6.61 -0.13
N LYS A 24 18.37 -7.44 -1.16
CA LYS A 24 19.23 -7.34 -2.36
C LYS A 24 18.79 -6.20 -3.28
N ALA A 25 17.49 -6.00 -3.43
CA ALA A 25 16.94 -4.95 -4.29
C ALA A 25 17.19 -3.54 -3.75
N GLU A 26 17.36 -3.37 -2.44
CA GLU A 26 17.73 -2.12 -1.79
C GLU A 26 19.24 -1.96 -1.57
N GLU A 27 20.07 -2.89 -2.07
CA GLU A 27 21.52 -2.78 -1.95
C GLU A 27 22.02 -1.52 -2.66
N ASN A 28 22.70 -0.64 -1.92
CA ASN A 28 23.15 0.67 -2.40
C ASN A 28 22.01 1.61 -2.86
N PHE A 29 20.81 1.50 -2.27
CA PHE A 29 19.65 2.33 -2.62
C PHE A 29 19.93 3.85 -2.56
N GLU A 30 20.93 4.28 -1.79
CA GLU A 30 21.34 5.68 -1.68
C GLU A 30 21.89 6.23 -3.01
N ASN A 31 22.35 5.35 -3.91
CA ASN A 31 22.88 5.71 -5.23
C ASN A 31 21.81 5.61 -6.34
N PHE A 32 20.57 5.23 -6.01
CA PHE A 32 19.50 5.07 -6.98
C PHE A 32 19.04 6.41 -7.53
N ASP A 33 18.71 6.44 -8.82
CA ASP A 33 18.06 7.58 -9.42
C ASP A 33 16.59 7.72 -8.95
N ARG A 34 15.94 8.82 -9.34
CA ARG A 34 14.55 9.10 -8.94
C ARG A 34 13.58 7.99 -9.37
N LEU A 35 13.74 7.44 -10.58
CA LEU A 35 12.84 6.41 -11.08
C LEU A 35 13.06 5.10 -10.32
N GLU A 36 14.31 4.73 -10.06
CA GLU A 36 14.67 3.54 -9.28
C GLU A 36 14.08 3.59 -7.86
N LEU A 37 14.20 4.72 -7.16
CA LEU A 37 13.60 4.92 -5.83
C LEU A 37 12.07 4.79 -5.87
N ILE A 38 11.41 5.36 -6.90
CA ILE A 38 9.96 5.24 -7.08
C ILE A 38 9.57 3.77 -7.30
N LEU A 39 10.32 3.04 -8.14
CA LEU A 39 10.05 1.63 -8.41
C LEU A 39 10.24 0.76 -7.16
N LEU A 40 11.33 0.97 -6.42
CA LEU A 40 11.60 0.27 -5.16
C LEU A 40 10.47 0.48 -4.15
N ALA A 41 10.07 1.73 -3.93
CA ALA A 41 8.96 2.05 -3.02
C ALA A 41 7.64 1.41 -3.47
N ARG A 42 7.33 1.44 -4.76
CA ARG A 42 6.11 0.81 -5.31
C ARG A 42 6.11 -0.71 -5.13
N MET A 43 7.25 -1.37 -5.34
CA MET A 43 7.37 -2.80 -5.08
C MET A 43 7.14 -3.09 -3.59
N ALA A 44 7.77 -2.33 -2.69
CA ALA A 44 7.58 -2.48 -1.25
C ALA A 44 6.09 -2.36 -0.87
N PHE A 45 5.39 -1.30 -1.31
CA PHE A 45 3.95 -1.14 -1.05
C PHE A 45 3.11 -2.30 -1.59
N GLN A 46 3.36 -2.75 -2.83
CA GLN A 46 2.63 -3.88 -3.40
C GLN A 46 2.79 -5.16 -2.58
N HIS A 47 4.00 -5.41 -2.07
CA HIS A 47 4.27 -6.57 -1.24
C HIS A 47 3.63 -6.42 0.14
N VAL A 48 3.72 -5.26 0.78
CA VAL A 48 3.07 -4.97 2.07
C VAL A 48 1.55 -5.16 1.99
N ILE A 49 0.90 -4.62 0.96
CA ILE A 49 -0.56 -4.78 0.73
C ILE A 49 -0.92 -6.26 0.65
N LYS A 50 -0.24 -7.03 -0.20
CA LYS A 50 -0.51 -8.47 -0.35
C LYS A 50 -0.30 -9.25 0.95
N THR A 51 0.71 -8.87 1.74
CA THR A 51 0.98 -9.50 3.04
C THR A 51 -0.16 -9.22 4.02
N PHE A 52 -0.65 -7.98 4.12
CA PHE A 52 -1.79 -7.68 5.00
C PHE A 52 -3.08 -8.33 4.52
N GLU A 53 -3.35 -8.37 3.22
CA GLU A 53 -4.51 -9.07 2.66
C GLU A 53 -4.50 -10.56 3.01
N ALA A 54 -3.35 -11.23 2.84
CA ALA A 54 -3.19 -12.63 3.20
C ALA A 54 -3.36 -12.85 4.71
N PHE A 55 -2.86 -11.93 5.52
CA PHE A 55 -2.94 -12.02 6.97
C PHE A 55 -4.37 -11.81 7.49
N ASP A 56 -5.10 -10.83 6.94
CA ASP A 56 -6.53 -10.63 7.21
C ASP A 56 -7.37 -11.83 6.76
N GLN A 57 -7.07 -12.44 5.61
CA GLN A 57 -7.72 -13.69 5.19
C GLN A 57 -7.45 -14.84 6.17
N TRP A 58 -6.21 -15.00 6.63
CA TRP A 58 -5.85 -16.03 7.60
C TRP A 58 -6.60 -15.84 8.93
N LEU A 59 -6.76 -14.60 9.41
CA LEU A 59 -7.55 -14.30 10.61
C LEU A 59 -9.03 -14.66 10.50
N ARG A 60 -9.55 -14.79 9.28
CA ARG A 60 -10.94 -15.21 9.01
C ARG A 60 -11.10 -16.73 8.94
N GLU A 61 -10.01 -17.49 8.92
CA GLU A 61 -10.11 -18.94 8.83
C GLU A 61 -10.79 -19.53 10.08
N PRO A 62 -11.70 -20.53 9.94
CA PRO A 62 -12.40 -21.13 11.08
C PRO A 62 -11.47 -21.69 12.15
N VAL A 63 -10.33 -22.25 11.74
CA VAL A 63 -9.33 -22.78 12.67
C VAL A 63 -8.71 -21.69 13.54
N VAL A 64 -8.48 -20.51 12.97
CA VAL A 64 -7.93 -19.35 13.69
C VAL A 64 -8.99 -18.75 14.61
N THR A 65 -10.18 -18.46 14.06
CA THR A 65 -11.27 -17.84 14.84
C THR A 65 -11.80 -18.73 15.98
N THR A 66 -11.70 -20.05 15.86
CA THR A 66 -12.21 -20.99 16.88
C THR A 66 -11.14 -21.39 17.91
N HIS A 67 -9.87 -21.49 17.51
CA HIS A 67 -8.83 -22.10 18.35
C HIS A 67 -7.66 -21.18 18.71
N MET A 68 -7.56 -19.96 18.16
CA MET A 68 -6.45 -19.08 18.49
C MET A 68 -6.58 -18.59 19.95
N PRO A 69 -5.57 -18.84 20.81
CA PRO A 69 -5.55 -18.33 22.17
C PRO A 69 -5.56 -16.80 22.21
N ARG A 70 -6.22 -16.24 23.22
CA ARG A 70 -6.33 -14.79 23.39
C ARG A 70 -4.97 -14.11 23.52
N GLU A 71 -4.02 -14.76 24.16
CA GLU A 71 -2.66 -14.25 24.37
C GLU A 71 -1.94 -14.02 23.03
N LEU A 72 -2.15 -14.90 22.05
CA LEU A 72 -1.60 -14.72 20.70
C LEU A 72 -2.27 -13.57 19.95
N LEU A 73 -3.58 -13.37 20.14
CA LEU A 73 -4.29 -12.23 19.56
C LEU A 73 -3.83 -10.89 20.17
N ILE A 74 -3.50 -10.87 21.45
CA ILE A 74 -2.93 -9.68 22.10
C ILE A 74 -1.54 -9.37 21.53
N ASP A 75 -0.65 -10.35 21.47
CA ASP A 75 0.69 -10.17 20.89
C ASP A 75 0.61 -9.68 19.44
N LEU A 76 -0.29 -10.30 18.67
CA LEU A 76 -0.57 -9.87 17.31
C LEU A 76 -1.01 -8.41 17.24
N TRP A 77 -1.99 -8.01 18.05
CA TRP A 77 -2.51 -6.64 18.05
C TRP A 77 -1.43 -5.62 18.43
N VAL A 78 -0.61 -5.93 19.43
CA VAL A 78 0.50 -5.06 19.86
C VAL A 78 1.47 -4.78 18.71
N LYS A 79 1.75 -5.79 17.88
CA LYS A 79 2.62 -5.62 16.71
C LYS A 79 1.91 -4.92 15.55
N LEU A 80 0.70 -5.35 15.23
CA LEU A 80 -0.08 -4.81 14.11
C LEU A 80 -0.38 -3.32 14.29
N ARG A 81 -0.73 -2.88 15.50
CA ARG A 81 -1.03 -1.47 15.74
C ARG A 81 0.19 -0.55 15.56
N ASN A 82 1.40 -1.05 15.84
CA ASN A 82 2.62 -0.26 15.63
C ASN A 82 2.85 -0.06 14.14
N ILE A 83 2.73 -1.14 13.35
CA ILE A 83 2.80 -1.08 11.88
C ILE A 83 1.73 -0.15 11.31
N LEU A 84 0.51 -0.20 11.84
CA LEU A 84 -0.58 0.70 11.44
C LEU A 84 -0.22 2.17 11.69
N TYR A 85 0.25 2.50 12.88
CA TYR A 85 0.61 3.87 13.22
C TYR A 85 1.82 4.37 12.44
N GLU A 86 2.86 3.57 12.29
CA GLU A 86 4.03 3.89 11.45
C GLU A 86 3.63 4.11 9.98
N THR A 87 2.68 3.33 9.46
CA THR A 87 2.16 3.51 8.09
C THR A 87 1.40 4.83 7.94
N ILE A 88 0.58 5.19 8.92
CA ILE A 88 -0.16 6.46 8.92
C ILE A 88 0.80 7.64 9.04
N GLU A 89 1.80 7.54 9.92
CA GLU A 89 2.81 8.58 10.10
C GLU A 89 3.64 8.79 8.83
N LEU A 90 4.06 7.70 8.17
CA LEU A 90 4.74 7.73 6.89
C LEU A 90 3.93 8.50 5.83
N ASP A 91 2.63 8.20 5.71
CA ASP A 91 1.74 8.86 4.75
C ASP A 91 1.60 10.35 5.04
N VAL A 92 1.32 10.70 6.30
CA VAL A 92 1.18 12.10 6.72
C VAL A 92 2.46 12.88 6.45
N GLU A 93 3.61 12.35 6.84
CA GLU A 93 4.90 13.02 6.69
C GLU A 93 5.24 13.25 5.22
N HIS A 94 5.17 12.21 4.38
CA HIS A 94 5.62 12.30 2.99
C HIS A 94 4.62 13.07 2.12
N THR A 95 3.32 12.90 2.34
CA THR A 95 2.29 13.64 1.61
C THR A 95 2.33 15.12 1.97
N SER A 96 2.55 15.46 3.25
CA SER A 96 2.69 16.87 3.68
C SER A 96 3.95 17.52 3.10
N LYS A 97 5.11 16.85 3.18
CA LYS A 97 6.35 17.35 2.58
C LYS A 97 6.22 17.55 1.07
N PHE A 98 5.57 16.62 0.38
CA PHE A 98 5.34 16.75 -1.06
C PHE A 98 4.37 17.88 -1.39
N TYR A 99 3.30 18.06 -0.60
CA TYR A 99 2.39 19.18 -0.72
C TYR A 99 3.12 20.52 -0.61
N ASP A 100 3.97 20.70 0.41
CA ASP A 100 4.75 21.93 0.59
C ASP A 100 5.73 22.16 -0.57
N HIS A 101 6.36 21.09 -1.07
CA HIS A 101 7.23 21.15 -2.23
C HIS A 101 6.48 21.61 -3.49
N VAL A 102 5.31 21.03 -3.78
CA VAL A 102 4.47 21.40 -4.92
C VAL A 102 4.01 22.85 -4.81
N LYS A 103 3.56 23.28 -3.63
CA LYS A 103 3.17 24.67 -3.37
C LYS A 103 4.31 25.65 -3.66
N LYS A 104 5.53 25.31 -3.27
CA LYS A 104 6.72 26.12 -3.60
C LYS A 104 6.98 26.18 -5.10
N LEU A 105 6.87 25.05 -5.81
CA LEU A 105 7.03 25.01 -7.27
C LEU A 105 5.98 25.86 -7.99
N GLU A 106 4.75 25.86 -7.49
CA GLU A 106 3.66 26.69 -8.02
C GLU A 106 4.00 28.19 -7.91
N MET A 107 4.41 28.62 -6.70
CA MET A 107 4.82 30.00 -6.45
C MET A 107 6.02 30.44 -7.31
N GLU A 108 6.91 29.51 -7.64
CA GLU A 108 8.08 29.75 -8.52
C GLU A 108 7.75 29.63 -10.02
N GLY A 109 6.52 29.30 -10.40
CA GLY A 109 6.11 29.11 -11.80
C GLY A 109 6.77 27.90 -12.48
N LYS A 110 7.22 26.91 -11.68
CA LYS A 110 7.99 25.73 -12.14
C LYS A 110 7.15 24.46 -12.28
N ILE A 111 5.85 24.51 -12.03
CA ILE A 111 4.96 23.37 -12.29
C ILE A 111 4.71 23.25 -13.79
N ASN A 112 4.79 22.03 -14.31
CA ASN A 112 4.50 21.77 -15.71
C ASN A 112 3.03 22.12 -16.04
N PRO A 113 2.78 22.94 -17.10
CA PRO A 113 1.44 23.33 -17.56
C PRO A 113 0.45 22.17 -17.71
N ILE A 114 0.92 20.95 -17.99
CA ILE A 114 0.05 19.76 -18.16
C ILE A 114 -0.78 19.44 -16.93
N PHE A 115 -0.31 19.83 -15.73
CA PHE A 115 -1.03 19.63 -14.47
C PHE A 115 -2.12 20.69 -14.21
N TYR A 116 -2.13 21.78 -14.98
CA TYR A 116 -3.14 22.85 -14.91
C TYR A 116 -4.26 22.69 -15.95
N ILE A 117 -4.19 21.65 -16.79
CA ILE A 117 -5.26 21.35 -17.74
C ILE A 117 -6.43 20.80 -16.94
N GLU A 118 -7.36 21.67 -16.55
CA GLU A 118 -8.68 21.24 -16.09
C GLU A 118 -9.27 20.33 -17.17
N LYS A 119 -9.61 19.09 -16.81
CA LYS A 119 -10.44 18.26 -17.68
C LYS A 119 -11.68 19.10 -18.03
N PRO A 120 -12.02 19.30 -19.32
CA PRO A 120 -13.24 20.00 -19.67
C PRO A 120 -14.38 19.29 -18.96
N SER A 121 -15.00 19.99 -18.00
CA SER A 121 -16.15 19.47 -17.29
C SER A 121 -17.24 19.25 -18.32
N GLY A 122 -17.41 18.00 -18.73
CA GLY A 122 -18.47 17.58 -19.63
C GLY A 122 -19.80 17.85 -18.95
N LYS A 123 -20.35 19.04 -19.15
CA LYS A 123 -21.76 19.34 -18.91
C LYS A 123 -22.57 18.48 -19.87
N THR A 124 -22.87 17.25 -19.48
CA THR A 124 -23.92 16.47 -20.12
C THR A 124 -25.25 17.00 -19.60
N THR A 125 -25.67 18.17 -20.08
CA THR A 125 -27.08 18.56 -20.07
C THR A 125 -27.80 17.61 -21.00
N ARG A 126 -28.35 16.51 -20.46
CA ARG A 126 -29.48 15.82 -21.11
C ARG A 126 -30.71 16.72 -20.98
N SER A 127 -30.73 17.73 -21.82
CA SER A 127 -31.93 18.47 -22.19
C SER A 127 -32.85 17.53 -22.98
N GLY A 128 -34.05 17.32 -22.43
CA GLY A 128 -35.30 16.94 -23.07
C GLY A 128 -35.28 16.17 -24.40
N MET A 129 -35.82 14.96 -24.37
CA MET A 129 -36.79 14.53 -25.37
C MET A 129 -37.93 13.78 -24.68
N SER A 130 -38.96 14.55 -24.34
CA SER A 130 -40.33 14.07 -24.29
C SER A 130 -40.77 13.83 -25.73
N THR A 131 -41.07 12.58 -26.08
CA THR A 131 -42.01 12.28 -27.15
C THR A 131 -42.91 11.16 -26.66
N ALA A 132 -44.14 11.56 -26.31
CA ALA A 132 -45.30 10.71 -26.47
C ALA A 132 -45.36 10.19 -27.91
N ILE A 133 -45.57 8.90 -28.12
CA ILE A 133 -46.81 8.27 -28.60
C ILE A 133 -46.82 6.83 -28.05
#